data_AF-A0A940BBM7-F1
#
_entry.id   AF-A0A940BBM7-F1
#
_cell.length_a   1.000
_cell.length_b   1.000
_cell.length_c   1.000
_cell.angle_alpha   90.00
_cell.angle_beta   90.00
_cell.angle_gamma   90.00
#
_symmetry.space_group_name_H-M   'P 1'
#
loop_
_entity.id
_entity.type
_entity.pdbx_description
1 polymer ?
#
loop_
_entity_poly.entity_id
_entity_poly.type
_entity_poly.pdbx_seq_one_letter_code
_entity_poly.pdbx_strand_id
1 'polypeptide(L)' 'MKIRESIHSLNAEKEYYLEKIHNDSIMNYELRTNDNNLEKFAREQYFMKADDEDVYEIVEQ' A
#
# COMPACT_ATOMS: atom_id res chain seq x y z
N MET A 1 -18.32 -32.41 -4.54
CA MET A 1 -17.73 -31.80 -3.34
C MET A 1 -17.72 -30.26 -3.44
N LYS A 2 -18.80 -29.64 -3.95
CA LYS A 2 -18.85 -28.18 -4.21
C LYS A 2 -18.82 -27.32 -2.94
N ILE A 3 -19.47 -27.77 -1.87
CA ILE A 3 -19.59 -26.99 -0.62
C ILE A 3 -18.23 -26.80 0.07
N ARG A 4 -17.36 -27.82 0.06
CA ARG A 4 -16.02 -27.70 0.67
C ARG A 4 -15.12 -26.74 -0.10
N GLU A 5 -15.19 -26.76 -1.43
CA GLU A 5 -14.46 -25.82 -2.30
C GLU A 5 -14.93 -24.39 -2.04
N SER A 6 -16.25 -24.16 -1.98
CA SER A 6 -16.80 -22.83 -1.65
C SER A 6 -16.37 -22.34 -0.26
N ILE A 7 -16.37 -23.21 0.75
CA ILE A 7 -15.89 -22.85 2.10
C ILE A 7 -14.40 -22.46 2.06
N HIS A 8 -13.59 -23.20 1.32
CA HIS A 8 -12.16 -22.89 1.20
C HIS A 8 -11.94 -21.53 0.51
N SER A 9 -12.65 -21.25 -0.59
CA SER A 9 -12.57 -19.95 -1.28
C SER A 9 -13.02 -18.80 -0.38
N LEU A 10 -14.12 -18.96 0.36
CA LEU A 10 -14.62 -17.93 1.29
C LEU A 10 -13.64 -17.67 2.44
N ASN A 11 -12.96 -18.72 2.94
CA ASN A 11 -11.94 -18.54 3.96
C ASN A 11 -10.70 -17.81 3.42
N ALA A 12 -10.24 -18.16 2.22
CA ALA A 12 -9.11 -17.46 1.58
C ALA A 12 -9.45 -15.99 1.31
N GLU A 13 -10.67 -15.71 0.83
CA GLU A 13 -11.14 -14.35 0.59
C GLU A 13 -11.25 -13.56 1.90
N LYS A 14 -11.74 -14.20 2.98
CA LYS A 14 -11.75 -13.61 4.32
C LYS A 14 -10.34 -13.26 4.82
N GLU A 15 -9.40 -14.18 4.72
CA GLU A 15 -8.00 -13.95 5.12
C GLU A 15 -7.38 -12.80 4.33
N TYR A 16 -7.59 -12.78 3.02
CA TYR A 16 -7.15 -11.69 2.15
C TYR A 16 -7.69 -10.33 2.60
N TYR A 17 -9.00 -10.21 2.85
CA TYR A 17 -9.56 -8.93 3.28
C TYR A 17 -9.12 -8.53 4.68
N LEU A 18 -8.92 -9.47 5.60
CA LEU A 18 -8.38 -9.17 6.94
C LEU A 18 -6.97 -8.60 6.85
N GLU A 19 -6.11 -9.19 6.03
CA GLU A 19 -4.75 -8.70 5.79
C GLU A 19 -4.78 -7.32 5.13
N LYS A 20 -5.63 -7.13 4.11
CA LYS A 20 -5.79 -5.85 3.44
C LYS A 20 -6.23 -4.74 4.39
N ILE A 21 -7.24 -5.00 5.23
CA ILE A 21 -7.72 -4.04 6.24
C ILE A 21 -6.60 -3.69 7.23
N HIS A 22 -5.81 -4.68 7.65
CA HIS A 22 -4.69 -4.44 8.56
C HIS A 22 -3.64 -3.51 7.94
N ASN A 23 -3.21 -3.81 6.72
CA ASN A 23 -2.23 -3.01 6.00
C ASN A 23 -2.75 -1.59 5.71
N ASP A 24 -4.01 -1.47 5.25
CA ASP A 24 -4.66 -0.18 5.01
C ASP A 24 -4.77 0.65 6.29
N SER A 25 -5.03 0.01 7.44
CA SER A 25 -5.10 0.69 8.74
C SER A 25 -3.74 1.21 9.19
N ILE A 26 -2.66 0.44 8.99
CA ILE A 26 -1.29 0.88 9.29
C ILE A 26 -0.95 2.09 8.40
N MET A 27 -1.20 1.96 7.10
CA MET A 27 -0.96 3.03 6.14
C MET A 27 -1.74 4.30 6.50
N ASN A 28 -3.02 4.17 6.86
CA ASN A 28 -3.85 5.30 7.27
C ASN A 28 -3.31 5.99 8.52
N TYR A 29 -2.84 5.21 9.49
CA TYR A 29 -2.23 5.73 10.70
C TYR A 29 -0.94 6.50 10.38
N GLU A 30 -0.05 5.93 9.57
CA GLU A 30 1.21 6.56 9.16
C GLU A 30 0.98 7.87 8.40
N LEU A 31 0.00 7.89 7.49
CA LEU A 31 -0.41 9.09 6.75
C LEU A 31 -0.94 10.22 7.66
N ARG A 32 -1.54 9.89 8.81
CA ARG A 32 -2.25 10.86 9.67
C ARG A 32 -1.46 11.34 10.88
N THR A 33 -0.43 10.62 11.30
CA THR A 33 0.25 10.89 12.58
C THR A 33 1.64 11.49 12.47
N ASN A 34 2.28 11.49 11.29
CA ASN A 34 3.61 12.05 11.14
C ASN A 34 3.84 12.61 9.73
N ASP A 35 4.03 13.92 9.62
CA ASP A 35 4.29 14.61 8.35
C ASP A 35 5.54 14.08 7.63
N ASN A 36 6.56 13.65 8.38
CA ASN A 36 7.75 12.99 7.79
C ASN A 36 7.41 11.61 7.19
N ASN A 37 6.47 10.88 7.78
CA ASN A 37 6.05 9.59 7.23
C ASN A 37 5.15 9.78 6.01
N LEU A 38 4.31 10.82 6.01
CA LEU A 38 3.49 11.20 4.87
C LEU A 38 4.35 11.56 3.65
N GLU A 39 5.36 12.40 3.84
CA GLU A 39 6.29 12.77 2.77
C GLU A 39 7.04 11.54 2.24
N LYS A 40 7.60 10.72 3.15
CA LYS A 40 8.29 9.48 2.78
C LYS A 40 7.38 8.55 1.96
N PHE A 41 6.14 8.38 2.39
CA PHE A 41 5.16 7.56 1.69
C PHE A 41 4.81 8.11 0.30
N ALA A 42 4.57 9.41 0.18
CA ALA A 42 4.28 10.06 -1.10
C ALA A 42 5.45 9.91 -2.10
N ARG A 43 6.69 9.97 -1.60
CA ARG A 43 7.90 9.78 -2.41
C ARG A 43 8.09 8.34 -2.85
N GLU A 44 7.91 7.37 -1.96
CA GLU A 44 8.16 5.95 -2.26
C GLU A 44 7.05 5.30 -3.09
N GLN A 45 5.78 5.59 -2.82
CA GLN A 45 4.65 4.93 -3.49
C GLN A 45 4.15 5.67 -4.72
N TYR A 46 4.30 7.00 -4.74
CA TYR A 46 3.73 7.84 -5.79
C TYR A 46 4.78 8.69 -6.52
N PHE A 47 6.07 8.53 -6.21
CA PHE A 47 7.18 9.27 -6.84
C PHE A 47 6.96 10.78 -6.86
N MET A 48 6.35 11.32 -5.80
CA MET A 48 6.11 12.76 -5.68
C MET A 48 7.43 13.50 -5.44
N LYS A 49 7.62 14.63 -6.13
CA LYS A 49 8.76 15.54 -5.91
C LYS A 49 8.38 16.69 -4.99
N ALA A 50 9.35 17.22 -4.25
CA ALA A 50 9.17 18.52 -3.60
C ALA A 50 9.30 19.68 -4.59
N ASP A 51 8.77 20.85 -4.23
CA ASP A 51 8.79 22.04 -5.08
C ASP A 51 10.21 22.57 -5.33
N ASP A 52 11.14 22.31 -4.40
CA ASP A 52 12.55 22.69 -4.45
C ASP A 52 13.49 21.56 -4.92
N GLU A 53 12.93 20.48 -5.50
CA GLU A 53 13.67 19.30 -5.93
C GLU A 53 13.70 19.12 -7.45
N ASP A 54 14.90 18.92 -7.98
CA ASP A 54 15.16 18.55 -9.37
C ASP A 54 15.43 17.04 -9.48
N VAL A 55 14.56 16.32 -10.19
CA VAL A 55 14.68 14.87 -10.43
C VAL A 55 15.21 14.62 -11.84
N TYR A 56 16.27 13.80 -11.95
CA TYR A 56 16.88 13.42 -13.23
C TYR A 56 16.62 11.93 -13.51
N GLU A 57 15.98 11.62 -14.64
CA GLU A 57 15.83 10.24 -15.13
C GLU A 57 17.02 9.88 -16.03
N ILE A 58 17.83 8.89 -15.61
CA ILE A 58 18.93 8.37 -16.43
C ILE A 58 18.39 7.20 -17.25
N VAL A 59 18.29 7.39 -18.56
CA VAL A 59 17.86 6.35 -19.49
C VAL A 59 19.11 5.72 -20.12
N GLU A 60 19.32 4.42 -19.91
CA GLU A 60 20.36 3.67 -20.63
C GLU A 60 19.91 3.44 -22.09
N GLN A 61 20.83 3.62 -23.04
CA GLN A 61 20.61 3.43 -24.48
C GLN A 61 20.78 1.97 -24.91
#